data_AF-A0A811V713-F1
#
_entry.id   AF-A0A811V713-F1
#
_cell.length_a   1.000
_cell.length_b   1.000
_cell.length_c   1.000
_cell.angle_alpha   90.00
_cell.angle_beta   90.00
_cell.angle_gamma   90.00
#
_symmetry.space_group_name_H-M   'P 1'
#
loop_
_entity.id
_entity.type
_entity.pdbx_description
1 polymer ?
#
loop_
_entity_poly.entity_id
_entity_poly.type
_entity_poly.pdbx_seq_one_letter_code
_entity_poly.pdbx_strand_id
1 'polypeptide(L)'
;MVSPTLALFVRSKGPDEFWRKRRIFKLAAHFRGRKRNCYSIAVRYVHRALVYATKGRKLKKMDMAELWSRRVQAGCEQYGITLDTFKDTLTRNNILLNKKSLSDLAIWEPKSFETLVKLSRERAVVDSLPGLTERSVMNQVYGLANLKLDK
;
A
#
# COMPACT_ATOMS: atom_id res chain seq x y z
N MET A 1 -24.17 -51.90 18.63
CA MET A 1 -22.75 -51.55 18.81
C MET A 1 -21.97 -52.86 18.86
N VAL A 2 -21.16 -53.16 17.84
CA VAL A 2 -20.31 -54.35 17.85
C VAL A 2 -19.13 -54.03 18.77
N SER A 3 -19.13 -54.61 19.97
CA SER A 3 -18.00 -54.48 20.89
C SER A 3 -16.79 -55.23 20.30
N PRO A 4 -15.65 -54.56 20.05
CA PRO A 4 -14.46 -55.25 19.57
C PRO A 4 -13.91 -56.15 20.69
N THR A 5 -13.49 -57.36 20.33
CA THR A 5 -12.71 -58.24 21.23
C THR A 5 -11.44 -57.53 21.72
N LEU A 6 -10.98 -57.84 22.94
CA LEU A 6 -9.80 -57.22 23.60
C LEU A 6 -8.56 -57.11 22.68
N ALA A 7 -8.32 -58.09 21.82
CA ALA A 7 -7.22 -58.09 20.85
C ALA A 7 -7.31 -56.95 19.80
N LEU A 8 -8.53 -56.57 19.39
CA LEU A 8 -8.77 -55.46 18.46
C LEU A 8 -8.65 -54.10 19.15
N PHE A 9 -8.94 -54.02 20.45
CA PHE A 9 -8.80 -52.79 21.24
C PHE A 9 -7.32 -52.38 21.39
N VAL A 10 -6.43 -53.34 21.67
CA VAL A 10 -4.98 -53.11 21.76
C VAL A 10 -4.38 -52.64 20.42
N ARG A 11 -4.96 -53.06 19.30
CA ARG A 11 -4.54 -52.67 17.94
C ARG A 11 -5.26 -51.42 17.40
N SER A 12 -6.21 -50.86 18.13
CA SER A 12 -7.01 -49.72 17.67
C SER A 12 -6.16 -48.44 17.61
N LYS A 13 -6.42 -47.58 16.62
CA LYS A 13 -5.76 -46.26 16.55
C LYS A 13 -6.27 -45.36 17.68
N GLY A 14 -5.37 -44.62 18.31
CA GLY A 14 -5.68 -43.70 19.40
C GLY A 14 -6.45 -42.44 18.96
N PRO A 15 -6.76 -41.54 19.93
CA PRO A 15 -7.45 -40.28 19.66
C PRO A 15 -6.57 -39.23 18.98
N ASP A 16 -5.28 -39.48 18.82
CA ASP A 16 -4.30 -38.56 18.23
C ASP A 16 -4.68 -38.12 16.81
N GLU A 17 -5.24 -39.03 16.00
CA GLU A 17 -5.69 -38.72 14.64
C GLU A 17 -6.81 -37.65 14.65
N PHE A 18 -7.74 -37.76 15.60
CA PHE A 18 -8.82 -36.79 15.78
C PHE A 18 -8.28 -35.41 16.13
N TRP A 19 -7.36 -35.32 17.09
CA TRP A 19 -6.76 -34.04 17.50
C TRP A 19 -5.93 -33.39 16.39
N ARG A 20 -5.23 -34.18 15.57
CA ARG A 20 -4.53 -33.69 14.37
C ARG A 20 -5.48 -33.07 13.36
N LYS A 21 -6.60 -33.75 13.04
CA LYS A 21 -7.63 -33.25 12.13
C LYS A 21 -8.31 -31.99 12.70
N ARG A 22 -8.59 -31.96 14.00
CA ARG A 22 -9.22 -30.82 14.68
C ARG A 22 -8.37 -29.54 14.57
N ARG A 23 -7.04 -29.62 14.62
CA ARG A 23 -6.15 -28.46 14.40
C ARG A 23 -6.34 -27.83 13.01
N ILE A 24 -6.44 -28.65 11.97
CA ILE A 24 -6.66 -28.18 10.59
C ILE A 24 -8.06 -27.57 10.43
N PHE A 25 -9.08 -28.17 11.04
CA PHE A 25 -10.43 -27.61 11.00
C PHE A 25 -10.57 -26.28 11.75
N LYS A 26 -9.78 -26.04 12.81
CA LYS A 26 -9.71 -24.72 13.46
C LYS A 26 -9.24 -23.65 12.48
N LEU A 27 -8.23 -23.94 11.66
CA LEU A 27 -7.73 -23.02 10.63
C LEU A 27 -8.72 -22.85 9.46
N ALA A 28 -9.48 -23.90 9.14
CA ALA A 28 -10.44 -23.91 8.03
C ALA A 28 -11.86 -23.45 8.41
N ALA A 29 -12.11 -23.01 9.65
CA ALA A 29 -13.45 -22.76 10.18
C ALA A 29 -14.29 -21.79 9.33
N HIS A 30 -13.65 -20.74 8.81
CA HIS A 30 -14.28 -19.70 7.98
C HIS A 30 -14.23 -19.99 6.48
N PHE A 31 -13.83 -21.19 6.07
CA PHE A 31 -13.93 -21.58 4.67
C PHE A 31 -15.37 -21.91 4.27
N ARG A 32 -15.75 -21.55 3.05
CA ARG A 32 -17.05 -21.88 2.45
C ARG A 32 -17.14 -23.33 1.96
N GLY A 33 -18.23 -24.04 2.26
CA GLY A 33 -18.54 -25.36 1.67
C GLY A 33 -17.61 -26.49 2.13
N ARG A 34 -17.39 -27.51 1.27
CA ARG A 34 -16.65 -28.76 1.63
C ARG A 34 -15.23 -28.54 2.15
N LYS A 35 -14.56 -27.45 1.79
CA LYS A 35 -13.21 -27.12 2.31
C LYS A 35 -13.17 -26.82 3.81
N ARG A 36 -14.32 -26.62 4.47
CA ARG A 36 -14.42 -26.48 5.93
C ARG A 36 -14.67 -27.80 6.66
N ASN A 37 -15.31 -28.77 6.00
CA ASN A 37 -15.82 -30.00 6.62
C ASN A 37 -15.00 -31.25 6.22
N CYS A 38 -14.41 -31.29 5.02
CA CYS A 38 -13.71 -32.46 4.49
C CYS A 38 -12.19 -32.32 4.66
N TYR A 39 -11.56 -33.18 5.45
CA TYR A 39 -10.14 -33.08 5.81
C TYR A 39 -9.19 -33.00 4.60
N SER A 40 -9.34 -33.91 3.62
CA SER A 40 -8.49 -33.98 2.42
C SER A 40 -8.58 -32.74 1.54
N ILE A 41 -9.72 -32.03 1.59
CA ILE A 41 -9.88 -30.74 0.90
C ILE A 41 -9.33 -29.62 1.78
N ALA A 42 -9.70 -29.59 3.07
CA ALA A 42 -9.29 -28.57 4.02
C ALA A 42 -7.77 -28.40 4.07
N VAL A 43 -7.02 -29.50 4.19
CA VAL A 43 -5.55 -29.45 4.30
C VAL A 43 -4.93 -28.73 3.10
N ARG A 44 -5.31 -29.08 1.86
CA ARG A 44 -4.79 -28.45 0.63
C ARG A 44 -5.06 -26.95 0.61
N TYR A 45 -6.26 -26.53 1.01
CA TYR A 45 -6.64 -25.12 1.05
C TYR A 45 -5.97 -24.34 2.17
N VAL A 46 -5.81 -24.95 3.35
CA VAL A 46 -5.09 -24.34 4.48
C VAL A 46 -3.64 -24.09 4.11
N HIS A 47 -2.95 -25.08 3.51
CA HIS A 47 -1.58 -24.88 3.02
C HIS A 47 -1.49 -23.74 2.01
N ARG A 48 -2.41 -23.70 1.03
CA ARG A 48 -2.47 -22.62 0.05
C ARG A 48 -2.72 -21.25 0.71
N ALA A 49 -3.62 -21.18 1.67
CA ALA A 49 -3.93 -19.95 2.40
C ALA A 49 -2.73 -19.45 3.22
N LEU A 50 -1.97 -20.34 3.85
CA LEU A 50 -0.76 -19.99 4.59
C LEU A 50 0.35 -19.43 3.68
N VAL A 51 0.53 -20.02 2.49
CA VAL A 51 1.45 -19.50 1.46
C VAL A 51 1.01 -18.13 0.97
N TYR A 52 -0.29 -17.91 0.75
CA TYR A 52 -0.78 -16.58 0.38
C TYR A 52 -0.69 -15.58 1.52
N ALA A 53 -0.84 -16.00 2.77
CA ALA A 53 -0.68 -15.11 3.93
C ALA A 53 0.77 -14.58 4.02
N THR A 54 1.77 -15.42 3.80
CA THR A 54 3.18 -14.96 3.79
C THR A 54 3.46 -14.03 2.61
N LYS A 55 3.00 -14.38 1.41
CA LYS A 55 3.12 -13.51 0.21
C LYS A 55 2.38 -12.18 0.42
N GLY A 56 1.17 -12.22 0.95
CA GLY A 56 0.32 -11.05 1.20
C GLY A 56 0.91 -10.06 2.19
N ARG A 57 1.68 -10.51 3.21
CA ARG A 57 2.41 -9.60 4.11
C ARG A 57 3.47 -8.78 3.37
N LYS A 58 4.12 -9.36 2.34
CA LYS A 58 5.09 -8.64 1.50
C LYS A 58 4.38 -7.67 0.56
N LEU A 59 3.32 -8.12 -0.12
CA LEU A 59 2.53 -7.30 -1.04
C LEU A 59 1.88 -6.10 -0.35
N LYS A 60 1.31 -6.28 0.85
CA LYS A 60 0.73 -5.18 1.64
C LYS A 60 1.68 -3.98 1.82
N LYS A 61 2.99 -4.23 1.95
CA LYS A 61 3.98 -3.14 2.06
C LYS A 61 4.13 -2.37 0.75
N MET A 62 4.07 -3.06 -0.39
CA MET A 62 4.14 -2.48 -1.72
C MET A 62 2.86 -1.70 -2.04
N ASP A 63 1.69 -2.30 -1.81
CA ASP A 63 0.38 -1.70 -2.05
C ASP A 63 0.21 -0.39 -1.24
N MET A 64 0.66 -0.39 0.02
CA MET A 64 0.63 0.81 0.87
C MET A 64 1.59 1.89 0.36
N ALA A 65 2.79 1.52 -0.10
CA ALA A 65 3.75 2.48 -0.65
C ALA A 65 3.25 3.12 -1.94
N GLU A 66 2.56 2.34 -2.78
CA GLU A 66 1.91 2.80 -4.00
C GLU A 66 0.74 3.73 -3.69
N LEU A 67 -0.12 3.36 -2.73
CA LEU A 67 -1.23 4.18 -2.25
C LEU A 67 -0.74 5.54 -1.72
N TRP A 68 0.29 5.55 -0.87
CA TRP A 68 0.85 6.80 -0.36
C TRP A 68 1.44 7.66 -1.48
N SER A 69 2.11 7.05 -2.46
CA SER A 69 2.64 7.79 -3.62
C SER A 69 1.51 8.45 -4.42
N ARG A 70 0.41 7.73 -4.68
CA ARG A 70 -0.77 8.27 -5.38
C ARG A 70 -1.45 9.39 -4.60
N ARG A 71 -1.57 9.26 -3.28
CA ARG A 71 -2.16 10.30 -2.42
C ARG A 71 -1.35 11.60 -2.46
N VAL A 72 -0.02 11.48 -2.33
CA VAL A 72 0.87 12.65 -2.43
C VAL A 72 0.80 13.25 -3.83
N GLN A 73 0.74 12.42 -4.87
CA GLN A 73 0.61 12.90 -6.25
C GLN A 73 -0.66 13.74 -6.42
N ALA A 74 -1.82 13.24 -5.98
CA ALA A 74 -3.06 13.99 -6.04
C ALA A 74 -3.00 15.31 -5.26
N GLY A 75 -2.32 15.33 -4.11
CA GLY A 75 -2.06 16.56 -3.35
C GLY A 75 -1.18 17.55 -4.12
N CYS A 76 -0.11 17.06 -4.77
CA CYS A 76 0.79 17.88 -5.60
C CYS A 76 0.09 18.44 -6.86
N GLU A 77 -0.78 17.64 -7.50
CA GLU A 77 -1.53 18.02 -8.69
C GLU A 77 -2.44 19.23 -8.44
N GLN A 78 -3.01 19.37 -7.24
CA GLN A 78 -3.80 20.56 -6.85
C GLN A 78 -2.98 21.86 -6.92
N TYR A 79 -1.67 21.76 -6.73
CA TYR A 79 -0.73 22.89 -6.79
C TYR A 79 0.09 22.91 -8.09
N GLY A 80 -0.25 22.07 -9.06
CA GLY A 80 0.40 22.05 -10.38
C GLY A 80 1.87 21.62 -10.38
N ILE A 81 2.31 20.84 -9.39
CA ILE A 81 3.66 20.24 -9.35
C ILE A 81 3.58 18.72 -9.54
N THR A 82 4.55 18.14 -10.24
CA THR A 82 4.61 16.68 -10.41
C THR A 82 5.21 16.01 -9.15
N LEU A 83 4.84 14.76 -8.90
CA LEU A 83 5.33 14.00 -7.74
C LEU A 83 6.86 13.85 -7.73
N ASP A 84 7.46 13.61 -8.89
CA ASP A 84 8.89 13.30 -8.99
C ASP A 84 9.73 14.55 -8.74
N THR A 85 9.35 15.68 -9.33
CA THR A 85 9.98 16.98 -9.02
C THR A 85 9.84 17.36 -7.55
N PHE A 86 8.67 17.10 -6.95
CA PHE A 86 8.44 17.33 -5.53
C PHE A 86 9.37 16.49 -4.64
N LYS A 87 9.55 15.20 -4.93
CA LYS A 87 10.47 14.34 -4.16
C LYS A 87 11.94 14.75 -4.32
N ASP A 88 12.33 15.09 -5.53
CA ASP A 88 13.71 15.48 -5.83
C ASP A 88 14.07 16.77 -5.10
N THR A 89 13.19 17.77 -5.13
CA THR A 89 13.38 19.05 -4.44
C THR A 89 13.40 18.91 -2.92
N LEU A 90 12.54 18.07 -2.33
CA LEU A 90 12.59 17.78 -0.90
C LEU A 90 13.93 17.15 -0.49
N THR A 91 14.45 16.23 -1.31
CA THR A 91 15.75 15.59 -1.06
C THR A 91 16.88 16.62 -1.13
N ARG A 92 16.85 17.53 -2.10
CA ARG A 92 17.84 18.63 -2.24
C ARG A 92 17.78 19.63 -1.10
N ASN A 93 16.60 19.86 -0.52
CA ASN A 93 16.42 20.68 0.68
C ASN A 93 16.77 19.93 1.97
N ASN A 94 17.31 18.71 1.91
CA ASN A 94 17.64 17.85 3.04
C ASN A 94 16.43 17.50 3.93
N ILE A 95 15.22 17.50 3.37
CA ILE A 95 13.98 17.14 4.09
C ILE A 95 13.70 15.66 3.88
N LEU A 96 14.12 14.84 4.86
CA LEU A 96 14.00 13.38 4.81
C LEU A 96 12.64 12.89 5.34
N LEU A 97 11.56 13.23 4.64
CA LEU A 97 10.20 12.82 5.01
C LEU A 97 9.77 11.51 4.33
N ASN A 98 9.11 10.64 5.09
CA ASN A 98 8.52 9.42 4.57
C ASN A 98 7.25 9.70 3.76
N LYS A 99 6.94 8.85 2.77
CA LYS A 99 5.72 8.97 1.96
C LYS A 99 4.44 8.85 2.79
N LYS A 100 4.47 8.04 3.85
CA LYS A 100 3.34 7.89 4.78
C LYS A 100 3.00 9.24 5.44
N SER A 101 3.98 9.88 6.07
CA SER A 101 3.77 11.18 6.73
C SER A 101 3.37 12.26 5.74
N LEU A 102 3.97 12.31 4.54
CA LEU A 102 3.54 13.23 3.49
C LEU A 102 2.08 13.00 3.07
N SER A 103 1.66 11.73 2.95
CA SER A 103 0.26 11.42 2.61
C SER A 103 -0.71 11.78 3.73
N ASP A 104 -0.29 11.66 4.99
CA ASP A 104 -1.11 12.04 6.15
C ASP A 104 -1.24 13.57 6.23
N LEU A 105 -0.14 14.31 6.00
CA LEU A 105 -0.16 15.78 5.92
C LEU A 105 -1.06 16.28 4.80
N ALA A 106 -0.98 15.68 3.61
CA ALA A 106 -1.83 16.07 2.48
C ALA A 106 -3.34 15.91 2.76
N ILE A 107 -3.73 14.96 3.63
CA ILE A 107 -5.13 14.70 3.99
C ILE A 107 -5.59 15.60 5.15
N TRP A 108 -4.81 15.63 6.23
CA TRP A 108 -5.25 16.23 7.50
C TRP A 108 -4.81 17.68 7.66
N GLU A 109 -3.68 18.06 7.08
CA GLU A 109 -3.06 19.38 7.24
C GLU A 109 -2.69 20.01 5.89
N PRO A 110 -3.68 20.47 5.11
CA PRO A 110 -3.42 21.01 3.78
C PRO A 110 -2.53 22.26 3.81
N LYS A 111 -2.62 23.08 4.87
CA LYS A 111 -1.79 24.29 5.05
C LYS A 111 -0.30 23.95 5.22
N SER A 112 0.01 22.96 6.06
CA SER A 112 1.37 22.45 6.27
C SER A 112 1.93 21.82 4.98
N PHE A 113 1.07 21.15 4.21
CA PHE A 113 1.47 20.58 2.92
C PHE A 113 1.71 21.67 1.86
N GLU A 114 0.91 22.73 1.84
CA GLU A 114 1.07 23.87 0.93
C GLU A 114 2.43 24.57 1.13
N THR A 115 2.88 24.77 2.37
CA THR A 115 4.18 25.38 2.65
C THR A 115 5.34 24.52 2.15
N LEU A 116 5.25 23.19 2.28
CA LEU A 116 6.22 22.26 1.71
C LEU A 116 6.26 22.34 0.18
N VAL A 117 5.09 22.42 -0.47
CA VAL A 117 5.00 22.55 -1.92
C VAL A 117 5.58 23.88 -2.40
N LYS A 118 5.35 24.99 -1.68
CA LYS A 118 5.96 26.29 -1.98
C LYS A 118 7.48 26.23 -1.90
N LEU A 119 8.02 25.67 -0.81
CA LEU A 119 9.46 25.47 -0.64
C LEU A 119 10.07 24.60 -1.75
N SER A 120 9.37 23.53 -2.13
CA SER A 120 9.77 22.69 -3.27
C SER A 120 9.75 23.45 -4.59
N ARG A 121 8.74 24.31 -4.83
CA ARG A 121 8.64 25.12 -6.05
C ARG A 121 9.78 26.14 -6.16
N GLU A 122 10.09 26.84 -5.07
CA GLU A 122 11.22 27.78 -5.02
C GLU A 122 12.53 27.08 -5.37
N ARG A 123 12.75 25.89 -4.80
CA ARG A 123 13.95 25.08 -5.12
C ARG A 123 13.95 24.58 -6.56
N ALA A 124 12.81 24.15 -7.09
CA ALA A 124 12.68 23.70 -8.48
C ALA A 124 13.06 24.80 -9.49
N VAL A 125 12.69 26.05 -9.21
CA VAL A 125 13.04 27.22 -10.02
C VAL A 125 14.54 27.48 -9.98
N VAL A 126 15.17 27.42 -8.80
CA VAL A 126 16.62 27.61 -8.64
C VAL A 126 17.41 26.56 -9.43
N ASP A 127 16.93 25.32 -9.46
CA ASP A 127 17.60 24.20 -10.11
C ASP A 127 17.19 23.98 -11.58
N SER A 128 16.27 24.79 -12.12
CA SER A 128 15.72 24.66 -13.48
C SER A 128 15.17 23.25 -13.80
N LEU A 129 14.44 22.64 -12.86
CA LEU A 129 13.88 21.30 -13.06
C LEU A 129 12.65 21.28 -13.99
N PRO A 130 12.53 20.28 -14.89
CA PRO A 130 11.37 20.14 -15.78
C PRO A 130 10.13 19.72 -14.99
N GLY A 131 8.97 20.30 -15.29
CA GLY A 131 7.70 19.99 -14.62
C GLY A 131 6.98 21.21 -14.03
N LEU A 132 7.63 22.37 -14.05
CA LEU A 132 6.95 23.66 -14.07
C LEU A 132 6.55 23.90 -15.53
N THR A 133 5.26 23.96 -15.85
CA THR A 133 4.84 24.49 -17.15
C THR A 133 5.41 25.91 -17.25
N GLU A 134 6.46 26.06 -18.04
CA GLU A 134 7.27 27.29 -18.21
C GLU A 134 6.41 28.53 -18.50
N ARG A 135 5.19 28.32 -19.03
CA ARG A 135 4.17 29.35 -19.28
C ARG A 135 3.69 30.11 -18.03
N SER A 136 3.61 29.48 -16.85
CA SER A 136 3.12 30.16 -15.64
C SER A 136 4.19 31.03 -14.99
N VAL A 137 5.45 30.59 -15.04
CA VAL A 137 6.60 31.32 -14.46
C VAL A 137 6.94 32.54 -15.33
N MET A 138 6.87 32.41 -16.66
CA MET A 138 7.03 33.54 -17.57
C MET A 138 5.96 34.64 -17.36
N ASN A 139 4.70 34.28 -17.10
CA ASN A 139 3.66 35.27 -16.84
C ASN A 139 3.77 35.94 -15.46
N GLN A 140 4.31 35.25 -14.45
CA GLN A 140 4.40 35.75 -13.08
C GLN A 140 5.70 36.51 -12.79
N VAL A 141 6.79 36.21 -13.50
CA VAL A 141 8.10 36.89 -13.35
C VAL A 141 8.22 38.12 -14.26
N TYR A 142 7.63 38.13 -15.47
CA TYR A 142 7.72 39.26 -16.39
C TYR A 142 6.53 40.23 -16.37
N GLY A 143 5.44 39.91 -15.64
CA GLY A 143 4.27 40.80 -15.57
C GLY A 143 3.67 41.17 -16.94
N LEU A 144 3.80 40.31 -17.95
CA LEU A 144 3.27 40.58 -19.30
C LEU A 144 1.79 40.17 -19.42
N ALA A 145 0.95 40.75 -18.57
CA ALA A 145 -0.50 40.57 -18.67
C ALA A 145 -1.12 41.30 -19.88
N ASN A 146 -0.38 42.16 -20.60
CA ASN A 146 -0.97 42.98 -21.67
C ASN A 146 0.02 43.37 -22.79
N LEU A 147 0.40 42.44 -23.67
CA LEU A 147 0.79 42.83 -25.04
C LEU A 147 -0.19 42.23 -26.03
N LYS A 148 -1.21 43.03 -26.38
CA LYS A 148 -1.87 42.90 -27.68
C LYS A 148 -0.79 43.10 -28.73
N LEU A 149 -0.51 42.08 -29.54
CA LEU A 149 0.18 42.29 -30.81
C LEU A 149 -0.90 42.67 -31.82
N ASP A 150 -1.20 43.98 -31.86
CA ASP A 150 -1.95 44.59 -32.96
C ASP A 150 -1.00 44.77 -34.15
N LYS A 151 -1.17 43.93 -35.18
CA LYS A 151 -1.29 44.25 -36.61
C LYS A 151 -1.52 42.97 -37.42
#